data_AF-A0A1Z9PL58-F1
#
_entry.id   AF-A0A1Z9PL58-F1
#
_cell.length_a   1.000
_cell.length_b   1.000
_cell.length_c   1.000
_cell.angle_alpha   90.00
_cell.angle_beta   90.00
_cell.angle_gamma   90.00
#
_symmetry.space_group_name_H-M   'P 1'
#
loop_
_entity.id
_entity.type
_entity.pdbx_description
1 polymer ?
#
loop_
_entity_poly.entity_id
_entity_poly.type
_entity_poly.pdbx_seq_one_letter_code
_entity_poly.pdbx_strand_id
1 'polypeptide(L)'
;TQSITGVGFQPDWLWIKNRDGTNNHILQDAVRGATKSLESDGTGAETTSSTRVTSFDSDGFSIGSAGTNNTNTNNYVSWNWKANGSGSANSDGSINSTVSVNTTSGFSIVQYTGTGSAATVGHGLGVTPNVMLAKRLNSTGQWDMYHSGLSNPKSGSMVLNDTAAFTGDTSIWNNTDPTSSLVNIGTSSTTNASGGTYVMYCFADVQGFSKFGSYIGNGNANGSFIYTAFKPAFVIVKRTDNTGHWIMKDWQTPGYNQNDYYLWSDASDAETSASSLGIDFLSNGFKIKGTAGNSNADGGTFIYMAFGQPIVSTNGDIATAR
;
A
#
# COMPACT_ATOMS: atom_id res chain seq x y z
N THR A 1 16.16 21.15 -7.03
CA THR A 1 16.08 19.85 -6.32
C THR A 1 16.13 20.12 -4.85
N GLN A 2 15.33 19.43 -4.05
CA GLN A 2 15.26 19.54 -2.59
C GLN A 2 15.44 18.14 -1.99
N SER A 3 16.31 18.00 -1.00
CA SER A 3 16.50 16.75 -0.28
C SER A 3 15.58 16.69 0.93
N ILE A 4 14.92 15.55 1.09
CA ILE A 4 14.09 15.19 2.24
C ILE A 4 14.89 14.20 3.07
N THR A 5 15.34 14.64 4.25
CA THR A 5 16.18 13.87 5.17
C THR A 5 15.44 13.52 6.46
N GLY A 6 16.03 12.70 7.33
CA GLY A 6 15.42 12.28 8.59
C GLY A 6 14.50 11.07 8.48
N VAL A 7 14.51 10.38 7.33
CA VAL A 7 13.84 9.08 7.16
C VAL A 7 14.57 7.99 7.96
N GLY A 8 15.88 8.12 8.17
CA GLY A 8 16.71 7.19 8.92
C GLY A 8 17.20 5.98 8.11
N PHE A 9 16.89 5.95 6.81
CA PHE A 9 17.29 4.90 5.87
C PHE A 9 17.08 5.37 4.43
N GLN A 10 17.68 4.66 3.47
CA GLN A 10 17.32 4.77 2.04
C GLN A 10 16.00 4.04 1.76
N PRO A 11 14.94 4.76 1.36
CA PRO A 11 13.70 4.13 0.95
C PRO A 11 13.82 3.54 -0.45
N ASP A 12 13.09 2.45 -0.67
CA ASP A 12 12.98 1.77 -1.97
C ASP A 12 11.57 1.87 -2.54
N TRP A 13 10.58 2.26 -1.74
CA TRP A 13 9.25 2.63 -2.20
C TRP A 13 8.74 3.85 -1.44
N LEU A 14 8.17 4.79 -2.18
CA LEU A 14 7.66 6.06 -1.70
C LEU A 14 6.19 6.19 -2.10
N TRP A 15 5.34 6.54 -1.13
CA TRP A 15 3.97 6.98 -1.36
C TRP A 15 3.84 8.42 -0.84
N ILE A 16 3.77 9.38 -1.75
CA ILE A 16 3.79 10.82 -1.43
C ILE A 16 2.42 11.42 -1.72
N LYS A 17 1.93 12.29 -0.83
CA LYS A 17 0.68 13.02 -1.03
C LYS A 17 0.81 14.48 -0.58
N ASN A 18 0.29 15.38 -1.42
CA ASN A 18 -0.01 16.76 -1.03
C ASN A 18 -1.23 16.76 -0.10
N ARG A 19 -1.07 17.31 1.11
CA ARG A 19 -2.12 17.39 2.12
C ARG A 19 -3.04 18.60 1.95
N ASP A 20 -2.58 19.64 1.26
CA ASP A 20 -3.33 20.91 1.16
C ASP A 20 -3.94 21.15 -0.23
N GLY A 21 -3.60 20.31 -1.22
CA GLY A 21 -4.01 20.47 -2.61
C GLY A 21 -4.67 19.23 -3.22
N THR A 22 -5.47 19.47 -4.25
CA THR A 22 -6.12 18.43 -5.08
C THR A 22 -5.13 17.84 -6.09
N ASN A 23 -4.13 17.14 -5.58
CA ASN A 23 -3.13 16.44 -6.39
C ASN A 23 -3.15 14.94 -6.09
N ASN A 24 -3.01 14.15 -7.16
CA ASN A 24 -2.91 12.70 -7.09
C ASN A 24 -1.74 12.26 -6.20
N HIS A 25 -1.88 11.09 -5.59
CA HIS A 25 -0.81 10.46 -4.84
C HIS A 25 0.29 9.99 -5.78
N ILE A 26 1.56 10.16 -5.41
CA ILE A 26 2.70 9.75 -6.25
C ILE A 26 3.40 8.53 -5.64
N LEU A 27 3.45 7.44 -6.42
CA LEU A 27 4.09 6.17 -6.05
C LEU A 27 5.32 5.92 -6.93
N GLN A 28 6.50 5.79 -6.30
CA GLN A 28 7.78 5.56 -6.98
C GLN A 28 8.61 4.53 -6.22
N ASP A 29 9.38 3.70 -6.94
CA ASP A 29 10.25 2.70 -6.33
C ASP A 29 11.61 2.55 -7.02
N ALA A 30 12.54 1.94 -6.30
CA ALA A 30 13.91 1.74 -6.73
C ALA A 30 14.07 0.68 -7.84
N VAL A 31 13.14 -0.28 -7.97
CA VAL A 31 13.19 -1.32 -9.02
C VAL A 31 12.93 -0.71 -10.39
N ARG A 32 11.92 0.17 -10.49
CA ARG A 32 11.57 0.87 -11.73
C ARG A 32 12.44 2.10 -11.97
N GLY A 33 12.97 2.67 -10.89
CA GLY A 33 13.86 3.82 -10.89
C GLY A 33 13.17 5.12 -10.46
N ALA A 34 13.96 6.05 -9.92
CA ALA A 34 13.47 7.24 -9.22
C ALA A 34 12.56 8.15 -10.04
N THR A 35 12.63 8.13 -11.38
CA THR A 35 11.79 8.99 -12.25
C THR A 35 10.50 8.30 -12.70
N LYS A 36 10.31 7.01 -12.39
CA LYS A 36 9.12 6.25 -12.77
C LYS A 36 8.05 6.44 -11.73
N SER A 37 6.87 6.84 -12.18
CA SER A 37 5.78 7.24 -11.30
C SER A 37 4.46 6.60 -11.70
N LEU A 38 3.74 6.17 -10.67
CA LEU A 38 2.34 5.78 -10.74
C LEU A 38 1.53 6.64 -9.77
N GLU A 39 0.21 6.52 -9.86
CA GLU A 39 -0.74 7.27 -9.03
C GLU A 39 -1.72 6.27 -8.40
N SER A 40 -1.91 6.31 -7.07
CA SER A 40 -2.76 5.32 -6.37
C SER A 40 -4.24 5.55 -6.61
N ASP A 41 -4.62 6.76 -6.99
CA ASP A 41 -5.97 7.23 -7.27
C ASP A 41 -6.28 7.26 -8.78
N GLY A 42 -5.42 6.64 -9.61
CA GLY A 42 -5.55 6.65 -11.06
C GLY A 42 -5.35 5.29 -11.72
N THR A 43 -5.90 5.14 -12.93
CA THR A 43 -5.73 3.95 -13.79
C THR A 43 -4.60 4.10 -14.80
N GLY A 44 -4.00 5.29 -14.91
CA GLY A 44 -2.98 5.61 -15.88
C GLY A 44 -1.77 4.67 -15.86
N ALA A 45 -1.15 4.50 -17.03
CA ALA A 45 0.11 3.78 -17.16
C ALA A 45 1.25 4.53 -16.42
N GLU A 46 2.39 3.87 -16.27
CA GLU A 46 3.59 4.48 -15.71
C GLU A 46 3.99 5.71 -16.53
N THR A 47 4.29 6.81 -15.82
CA THR A 47 4.83 8.03 -16.41
C THR A 47 6.29 8.20 -15.99
N THR A 48 7.10 8.78 -16.89
CA THR A 48 8.46 9.21 -16.56
C THR A 48 8.46 10.70 -16.25
N SER A 49 8.85 11.07 -15.05
CA SER A 49 8.99 12.47 -14.61
C SER A 49 10.33 12.68 -13.95
N SER A 50 11.13 13.59 -14.50
CA SER A 50 12.41 14.02 -13.91
C SER A 50 12.23 15.08 -12.81
N THR A 51 11.00 15.50 -12.52
CA THR A 51 10.70 16.59 -11.59
C THR A 51 9.91 16.15 -10.36
N ARG A 52 9.46 14.89 -10.29
CA ARG A 52 8.89 14.26 -9.08
C ARG A 52 10.04 13.80 -8.16
N VAL A 53 10.11 12.54 -7.72
CA VAL A 53 11.32 12.02 -7.06
C VAL A 53 12.46 11.94 -8.08
N THR A 54 13.67 12.27 -7.64
CA THR A 54 14.87 12.36 -8.49
C THR A 54 15.96 11.40 -8.04
N SER A 55 15.98 11.01 -6.77
CA SER A 55 16.90 10.01 -6.22
C SER A 55 16.40 9.46 -4.88
N PHE A 56 16.83 8.23 -4.59
CA PHE A 56 16.70 7.60 -3.27
C PHE A 56 18.05 7.75 -2.56
N ASP A 57 18.07 8.50 -1.46
CA ASP A 57 19.28 8.92 -0.75
C ASP A 57 19.47 8.08 0.52
N SER A 58 20.67 8.06 1.11
CA SER A 58 20.98 7.21 2.27
C SER A 58 20.13 7.48 3.52
N ASP A 59 19.57 8.69 3.65
CA ASP A 59 18.71 9.14 4.75
C ASP A 59 17.38 9.75 4.24
N GLY A 60 16.88 9.27 3.10
CA GLY A 60 15.60 9.71 2.55
C GLY A 60 15.61 9.79 1.03
N PHE A 61 15.17 10.90 0.46
CA PHE A 61 15.04 11.03 -0.99
C PHE A 61 15.08 12.49 -1.42
N SER A 62 15.37 12.72 -2.70
CA SER A 62 15.36 14.06 -3.27
C SER A 62 14.24 14.24 -4.28
N ILE A 63 13.58 15.40 -4.25
CA ILE A 63 12.49 15.79 -5.15
C ILE A 63 12.89 16.94 -6.07
N GLY A 64 12.30 16.96 -7.26
CA GLY A 64 12.39 18.05 -8.23
C GLY A 64 11.36 19.14 -7.95
N SER A 65 10.92 19.81 -9.00
CA SER A 65 10.00 20.97 -8.94
C SER A 65 8.57 20.65 -9.39
N ALA A 66 8.16 19.38 -9.43
CA ALA A 66 6.79 19.02 -9.82
C ALA A 66 5.77 19.54 -8.80
N GLY A 67 4.74 20.24 -9.25
CA GLY A 67 3.71 20.80 -8.36
C GLY A 67 2.97 19.75 -7.52
N THR A 68 2.90 18.51 -8.01
CA THR A 68 2.30 17.38 -7.26
C THR A 68 3.05 17.03 -5.97
N ASN A 69 4.33 17.39 -5.85
CA ASN A 69 5.21 16.97 -4.75
C ASN A 69 6.00 18.13 -4.12
N ASN A 70 6.06 19.29 -4.78
CA ASN A 70 6.90 20.42 -4.37
C ASN A 70 6.31 21.77 -4.82
N THR A 71 5.12 22.09 -4.31
CA THR A 71 4.51 23.42 -4.46
C THR A 71 4.76 24.23 -3.20
N ASN A 72 5.20 25.47 -3.36
CA ASN A 72 5.38 26.41 -2.25
C ASN A 72 4.09 26.51 -1.41
N THR A 73 4.24 26.67 -0.11
CA THR A 73 3.14 26.81 0.88
C THR A 73 2.27 25.57 1.11
N ASN A 74 2.45 24.48 0.36
CA ASN A 74 1.74 23.24 0.60
C ASN A 74 2.51 22.32 1.54
N ASN A 75 1.78 21.60 2.39
CA ASN A 75 2.28 20.52 3.22
C ASN A 75 2.16 19.18 2.50
N TYR A 76 3.11 18.30 2.77
CA TYR A 76 3.21 16.98 2.16
C TYR A 76 3.39 15.91 3.24
N VAL A 77 2.91 14.71 2.95
CA VAL A 77 3.24 13.49 3.68
C VAL A 77 3.89 12.51 2.72
N SER A 78 4.82 11.73 3.24
CA SER A 78 5.44 10.61 2.54
C SER A 78 5.46 9.42 3.47
N TRP A 79 4.96 8.28 3.02
CA TRP A 79 5.19 6.99 3.65
C TRP A 79 6.26 6.24 2.87
N ASN A 80 7.28 5.79 3.58
CA ASN A 80 8.55 5.34 3.01
C ASN A 80 8.83 3.91 3.44
N TRP A 81 9.05 2.99 2.50
CA TRP A 81 9.43 1.61 2.80
C TRP A 81 10.81 1.27 2.28
N LYS A 82 11.56 0.49 3.05
CA LYS A 82 12.84 -0.08 2.64
C LYS A 82 12.66 -1.50 2.11
N ALA A 83 13.31 -1.79 1.00
CA ALA A 83 13.47 -3.10 0.40
C ALA A 83 14.97 -3.38 0.21
N ASN A 84 15.38 -3.82 -0.99
CA ASN A 84 16.76 -4.15 -1.33
C ASN A 84 17.20 -3.44 -2.63
N GLY A 85 17.04 -2.11 -2.69
CA GLY A 85 17.49 -1.31 -3.82
C GLY A 85 16.74 -1.61 -5.12
N SER A 86 17.48 -1.62 -6.22
CA SER A 86 16.98 -1.91 -7.57
C SER A 86 16.50 -3.36 -7.78
N GLY A 87 16.65 -4.22 -6.77
CA GLY A 87 16.25 -5.61 -6.83
C GLY A 87 17.25 -6.51 -7.58
N SER A 88 16.92 -7.79 -7.63
CA SER A 88 17.70 -8.85 -8.27
C SER A 88 16.80 -9.80 -9.04
N ALA A 89 17.36 -10.52 -10.01
CA ALA A 89 16.59 -11.51 -10.76
C ALA A 89 16.08 -12.64 -9.83
N ASN A 90 14.82 -13.01 -10.00
CA ASN A 90 14.18 -14.14 -9.35
C ASN A 90 13.56 -15.05 -10.43
N SER A 91 13.88 -16.33 -10.37
CA SER A 91 13.42 -17.36 -11.30
C SER A 91 12.45 -18.37 -10.65
N ASP A 92 11.89 -18.03 -9.50
CA ASP A 92 10.83 -18.81 -8.86
C ASP A 92 9.53 -18.60 -9.63
N GLY A 93 8.82 -19.69 -9.91
CA GLY A 93 7.57 -19.68 -10.66
C GLY A 93 7.77 -19.85 -12.16
N SER A 94 6.72 -19.61 -12.94
CA SER A 94 6.75 -19.75 -14.40
C SER A 94 7.13 -18.48 -15.15
N ILE A 95 7.15 -17.33 -14.46
CA ILE A 95 7.58 -16.03 -15.00
C ILE A 95 8.77 -15.52 -14.18
N ASN A 96 9.89 -15.27 -14.86
CA ASN A 96 11.02 -14.57 -14.26
C ASN A 96 10.62 -13.15 -13.85
N SER A 97 11.11 -12.70 -12.70
CA SER A 97 10.84 -11.37 -12.15
C SER A 97 12.10 -10.69 -11.66
N THR A 98 12.02 -9.38 -11.43
CA THR A 98 12.99 -8.62 -10.64
C THR A 98 12.37 -8.35 -9.28
N VAL A 99 13.04 -8.78 -8.21
CA VAL A 99 12.55 -8.69 -6.83
C VAL A 99 13.48 -7.86 -5.98
N SER A 100 12.95 -6.83 -5.33
CA SER A 100 13.59 -6.09 -4.25
C SER A 100 12.83 -6.39 -2.97
N VAL A 101 13.46 -7.10 -2.03
CA VAL A 101 12.78 -7.67 -0.86
C VAL A 101 13.49 -7.36 0.43
N ASN A 102 12.73 -6.99 1.45
CA ASN A 102 13.15 -6.94 2.83
C ASN A 102 12.26 -7.89 3.64
N THR A 103 12.76 -9.09 3.90
CA THR A 103 12.05 -10.12 4.66
C THR A 103 11.88 -9.74 6.13
N THR A 104 12.72 -8.86 6.67
CA THR A 104 12.60 -8.34 8.04
C THR A 104 11.38 -7.43 8.19
N SER A 105 11.07 -6.62 7.17
CA SER A 105 9.85 -5.79 7.14
C SER A 105 8.66 -6.47 6.45
N GLY A 106 8.84 -7.71 5.97
CA GLY A 106 7.81 -8.43 5.22
C GLY A 106 7.36 -7.68 3.97
N PHE A 107 8.26 -6.97 3.29
CA PHE A 107 7.93 -6.13 2.12
C PHE A 107 8.73 -6.54 0.89
N SER A 108 8.06 -6.61 -0.26
CA SER A 108 8.67 -6.93 -1.55
C SER A 108 8.09 -6.10 -2.69
N ILE A 109 8.97 -5.64 -3.59
CA ILE A 109 8.64 -5.01 -4.86
C ILE A 109 9.00 -6.02 -5.97
N VAL A 110 8.01 -6.42 -6.76
CA VAL A 110 8.14 -7.44 -7.80
C VAL A 110 7.80 -6.82 -9.15
N GLN A 111 8.75 -6.77 -10.08
CA GLN A 111 8.51 -6.39 -11.47
C GLN A 111 8.53 -7.62 -12.37
N TYR A 112 7.55 -7.75 -13.26
CA TYR A 112 7.46 -8.88 -14.19
C TYR A 112 6.76 -8.51 -15.50
N THR A 113 6.89 -9.40 -16.49
CA THR A 113 6.20 -9.31 -17.79
C THR A 113 5.20 -10.45 -17.91
N GLY A 114 3.94 -10.12 -18.15
CA GLY A 114 2.85 -11.07 -18.26
C GLY A 114 2.90 -11.90 -19.54
N THR A 115 2.29 -13.08 -19.48
CA THR A 115 2.28 -14.08 -20.57
C THR A 115 0.93 -14.19 -21.26
N GLY A 116 -0.15 -13.69 -20.65
CA GLY A 116 -1.53 -13.88 -21.13
C GLY A 116 -2.13 -15.24 -20.76
N SER A 117 -1.41 -16.08 -20.01
CA SER A 117 -1.82 -17.41 -19.55
C SER A 117 -1.58 -17.53 -18.05
N ALA A 118 -2.43 -18.28 -17.34
CA ALA A 118 -2.27 -18.50 -15.90
C ALA A 118 -0.83 -18.90 -15.55
N ALA A 119 -0.25 -18.23 -14.56
CA ALA A 119 1.17 -18.28 -14.27
C ALA A 119 1.47 -18.05 -12.79
N THR A 120 2.73 -18.26 -12.40
CA THR A 120 3.25 -17.95 -11.08
C THR A 120 4.44 -17.01 -11.16
N VAL A 121 4.53 -16.10 -10.19
CA VAL A 121 5.62 -15.12 -10.08
C VAL A 121 6.22 -15.20 -8.68
N GLY A 122 7.54 -15.31 -8.60
CA GLY A 122 8.29 -15.27 -7.35
C GLY A 122 8.24 -13.90 -6.66
N HIS A 123 7.98 -13.89 -5.34
CA HIS A 123 7.94 -12.63 -4.56
C HIS A 123 9.05 -12.50 -3.50
N GLY A 124 9.81 -13.57 -3.24
CA GLY A 124 11.02 -13.53 -2.41
C GLY A 124 10.83 -13.36 -0.89
N LEU A 125 9.60 -13.29 -0.36
CA LEU A 125 9.38 -13.02 1.08
C LEU A 125 9.74 -14.19 2.00
N GLY A 126 9.70 -15.43 1.51
CA GLY A 126 9.89 -16.63 2.34
C GLY A 126 8.72 -16.94 3.29
N VAL A 127 7.69 -16.10 3.30
CA VAL A 127 6.42 -16.25 4.02
C VAL A 127 5.28 -15.82 3.10
N THR A 128 4.08 -16.34 3.34
CA THR A 128 2.91 -16.02 2.52
C THR A 128 2.53 -14.54 2.69
N PRO A 129 2.43 -13.75 1.60
CA PRO A 129 1.97 -12.37 1.68
C PRO A 129 0.50 -12.30 2.11
N ASN A 130 0.20 -11.35 2.99
CA ASN A 130 -1.16 -11.01 3.40
C ASN A 130 -1.81 -10.01 2.43
N VAL A 131 -1.01 -9.15 1.81
CA VAL A 131 -1.45 -8.18 0.79
C VAL A 131 -0.61 -8.32 -0.45
N MET A 132 -1.26 -8.33 -1.61
CA MET A 132 -0.61 -8.22 -2.92
C MET A 132 -1.31 -7.11 -3.70
N LEU A 133 -0.56 -6.10 -4.12
CA LEU A 133 -1.08 -4.93 -4.82
C LEU A 133 -0.40 -4.82 -6.19
N ALA A 134 -1.12 -5.18 -7.25
CA ALA A 134 -0.60 -5.24 -8.61
C ALA A 134 -1.06 -4.05 -9.47
N LYS A 135 -0.17 -3.57 -10.34
CA LYS A 135 -0.45 -2.49 -11.28
C LYS A 135 0.21 -2.71 -12.62
N ARG A 136 -0.57 -2.51 -13.68
CA ARG A 136 -0.07 -2.46 -15.05
C ARG A 136 0.72 -1.17 -15.30
N LEU A 137 1.92 -1.33 -15.86
CA LEU A 137 2.88 -0.26 -16.11
C LEU A 137 2.81 0.28 -17.54
N ASN A 138 2.56 -0.56 -18.54
CA ASN A 138 2.61 -0.16 -19.97
C ASN A 138 1.26 0.11 -20.63
N SER A 139 0.17 0.13 -19.86
CA SER A 139 -1.16 0.50 -20.35
C SER A 139 -2.06 0.86 -19.16
N THR A 140 -3.22 1.42 -19.46
CA THR A 140 -4.26 1.68 -18.46
C THR A 140 -4.67 0.38 -17.78
N GLY A 141 -4.82 0.43 -16.47
CA GLY A 141 -5.24 -0.69 -15.64
C GLY A 141 -5.39 -0.25 -14.19
N GLN A 142 -6.39 -0.80 -13.52
CA GLN A 142 -6.64 -0.52 -12.10
C GLN A 142 -5.57 -1.15 -11.20
N TRP A 143 -5.61 -0.79 -9.92
CA TRP A 143 -4.77 -1.37 -8.87
C TRP A 143 -5.50 -2.54 -8.20
N ASP A 144 -5.23 -3.76 -8.66
CA ASP A 144 -5.85 -4.95 -8.09
C ASP A 144 -5.15 -5.37 -6.80
N MET A 145 -5.93 -5.54 -5.74
CA MET A 145 -5.47 -5.93 -4.42
C MET A 145 -6.07 -7.28 -3.99
N TYR A 146 -5.18 -8.21 -3.66
CA TYR A 146 -5.48 -9.34 -2.78
C TYR A 146 -5.27 -8.91 -1.33
N HIS A 147 -6.17 -9.31 -0.43
CA HIS A 147 -6.03 -9.07 1.00
C HIS A 147 -6.54 -10.27 1.80
N SER A 148 -5.67 -10.93 2.57
CA SER A 148 -5.98 -12.20 3.27
C SER A 148 -7.11 -12.09 4.30
N GLY A 149 -7.45 -10.87 4.74
CA GLY A 149 -8.60 -10.60 5.61
C GLY A 149 -9.98 -10.70 4.95
N LEU A 150 -10.06 -10.84 3.63
CA LEU A 150 -11.31 -11.07 2.90
C LEU A 150 -11.79 -12.52 3.09
N SER A 151 -13.10 -12.76 2.92
CA SER A 151 -13.67 -14.12 3.03
C SER A 151 -13.19 -15.08 1.93
N ASN A 152 -12.98 -14.57 0.71
CA ASN A 152 -12.50 -15.35 -0.44
C ASN A 152 -11.49 -14.54 -1.28
N PRO A 153 -10.29 -14.26 -0.77
CA PRO A 153 -9.41 -13.21 -1.32
C PRO A 153 -8.88 -13.53 -2.73
N LYS A 154 -8.68 -14.81 -3.05
CA LYS A 154 -8.23 -15.27 -4.38
C LYS A 154 -9.29 -15.28 -5.48
N SER A 155 -10.58 -15.14 -5.15
CA SER A 155 -11.65 -15.23 -6.16
C SER A 155 -11.98 -13.90 -6.85
N GLY A 156 -11.18 -12.86 -6.62
CA GLY A 156 -11.46 -11.50 -7.08
C GLY A 156 -10.47 -10.48 -6.50
N SER A 157 -10.79 -9.20 -6.55
CA SER A 157 -9.94 -8.16 -6.01
C SER A 157 -10.72 -7.08 -5.26
N MET A 158 -10.02 -6.42 -4.35
CA MET A 158 -10.32 -5.02 -4.02
C MET A 158 -9.56 -4.13 -5.01
N VAL A 159 -10.09 -2.95 -5.32
CA VAL A 159 -9.43 -2.01 -6.25
C VAL A 159 -9.00 -0.76 -5.48
N LEU A 160 -7.69 -0.49 -5.41
CA LEU A 160 -7.14 0.59 -4.57
C LEU A 160 -7.58 1.99 -5.04
N ASN A 161 -7.78 2.15 -6.35
CA ASN A 161 -8.18 3.42 -6.97
C ASN A 161 -9.70 3.51 -7.23
N ASP A 162 -10.49 2.77 -6.46
CA ASP A 162 -11.96 2.75 -6.57
C ASP A 162 -12.61 2.62 -5.18
N THR A 163 -13.85 3.08 -5.09
CA THR A 163 -14.73 2.97 -3.92
C THR A 163 -15.49 1.65 -3.87
N ALA A 164 -15.53 0.89 -4.96
CA ALA A 164 -16.27 -0.36 -5.08
C ALA A 164 -15.95 -1.37 -3.95
N ALA A 165 -16.94 -2.19 -3.63
CA ALA A 165 -16.79 -3.35 -2.75
C ALA A 165 -15.93 -4.44 -3.43
N PHE A 166 -15.68 -5.54 -2.71
CA PHE A 166 -14.97 -6.68 -3.28
C PHE A 166 -15.70 -7.18 -4.54
N THR A 167 -14.95 -7.33 -5.63
CA THR A 167 -15.51 -7.78 -6.92
C THR A 167 -14.92 -9.13 -7.29
N GLY A 168 -15.80 -10.10 -7.56
CA GLY A 168 -15.39 -11.44 -7.98
C GLY A 168 -14.87 -11.44 -9.42
N ASP A 169 -13.64 -11.91 -9.60
CA ASP A 169 -12.99 -12.16 -10.88
C ASP A 169 -11.82 -13.13 -10.67
N THR A 170 -12.02 -14.39 -11.01
CA THR A 170 -11.00 -15.44 -10.84
C THR A 170 -9.85 -15.29 -11.83
N SER A 171 -9.97 -14.45 -12.87
CA SER A 171 -8.92 -14.20 -13.84
C SER A 171 -7.78 -13.33 -13.27
N ILE A 172 -7.95 -12.73 -12.09
CA ILE A 172 -6.94 -11.86 -11.46
C ILE A 172 -5.88 -12.71 -10.73
N TRP A 173 -6.27 -13.45 -9.69
CA TRP A 173 -5.38 -14.26 -8.83
C TRP A 173 -5.48 -15.77 -9.08
N ASN A 174 -6.03 -16.17 -10.23
CA ASN A 174 -6.20 -17.56 -10.63
C ASN A 174 -6.96 -18.43 -9.60
N ASN A 175 -7.83 -17.83 -8.78
CA ASN A 175 -8.55 -18.50 -7.70
C ASN A 175 -7.65 -19.36 -6.79
N THR A 176 -6.39 -18.98 -6.61
CA THR A 176 -5.40 -19.73 -5.83
C THR A 176 -4.66 -18.80 -4.88
N ASP A 177 -4.67 -19.13 -3.59
CA ASP A 177 -3.95 -18.34 -2.58
C ASP A 177 -2.43 -18.37 -2.83
N PRO A 178 -1.70 -17.30 -2.48
CA PRO A 178 -0.24 -17.28 -2.60
C PRO A 178 0.40 -18.26 -1.62
N THR A 179 1.64 -18.67 -1.92
CA THR A 179 2.47 -19.50 -1.04
C THR A 179 3.55 -18.64 -0.39
N SER A 180 4.50 -19.27 0.31
CA SER A 180 5.66 -18.57 0.87
C SER A 180 6.67 -18.07 -0.18
N SER A 181 6.55 -18.50 -1.44
CA SER A 181 7.45 -18.11 -2.52
C SER A 181 6.75 -17.62 -3.79
N LEU A 182 5.48 -17.99 -4.03
CA LEU A 182 4.79 -17.76 -5.29
C LEU A 182 3.47 -17.02 -5.12
N VAL A 183 3.22 -16.08 -6.02
CA VAL A 183 1.90 -15.51 -6.30
C VAL A 183 1.33 -16.18 -7.53
N ASN A 184 0.05 -16.55 -7.48
CA ASN A 184 -0.70 -17.07 -8.63
C ASN A 184 -1.41 -15.91 -9.33
N ILE A 185 -1.16 -15.73 -10.63
CA ILE A 185 -1.83 -14.73 -11.46
C ILE A 185 -2.61 -15.42 -12.58
N GLY A 186 -3.84 -14.96 -12.82
CA GLY A 186 -4.72 -15.53 -13.85
C GLY A 186 -4.44 -14.92 -15.22
N THR A 187 -5.47 -14.68 -16.02
CA THR A 187 -5.38 -14.15 -17.39
C THR A 187 -5.84 -12.69 -17.52
N SER A 188 -6.15 -12.02 -16.42
CA SER A 188 -6.64 -10.64 -16.46
C SER A 188 -5.63 -9.71 -17.15
N SER A 189 -6.16 -8.76 -17.92
CA SER A 189 -5.31 -7.74 -18.55
C SER A 189 -4.67 -6.78 -17.54
N THR A 190 -5.18 -6.72 -16.31
CA THR A 190 -4.69 -5.85 -15.23
C THR A 190 -3.57 -6.49 -14.41
N THR A 191 -3.36 -7.81 -14.52
CA THR A 191 -2.28 -8.53 -13.81
C THR A 191 -1.38 -9.39 -14.70
N ASN A 192 -1.82 -9.80 -15.90
CA ASN A 192 -1.07 -10.79 -16.69
C ASN A 192 -1.38 -10.77 -18.20
N ALA A 193 -1.56 -9.61 -18.82
CA ALA A 193 -1.65 -9.52 -20.28
C ALA A 193 -0.34 -9.98 -20.94
N SER A 194 -0.43 -10.64 -22.09
CA SER A 194 0.75 -11.05 -22.87
C SER A 194 1.58 -9.83 -23.26
N GLY A 195 2.86 -9.81 -22.86
CA GLY A 195 3.76 -8.67 -23.07
C GLY A 195 3.42 -7.43 -22.23
N GLY A 196 2.41 -7.50 -21.34
CA GLY A 196 2.14 -6.46 -20.36
C GLY A 196 3.24 -6.41 -19.31
N THR A 197 3.69 -5.22 -18.90
CA THR A 197 4.64 -5.07 -17.78
C THR A 197 3.89 -4.65 -16.53
N TYR A 198 4.30 -5.19 -15.38
CA TYR A 198 3.61 -5.04 -14.12
C TYR A 198 4.58 -4.78 -12.97
N VAL A 199 4.10 -4.08 -11.96
CA VAL A 199 4.69 -4.06 -10.61
C VAL A 199 3.69 -4.65 -9.64
N MET A 200 4.17 -5.41 -8.66
CA MET A 200 3.40 -5.92 -7.54
C MET A 200 4.12 -5.62 -6.24
N TYR A 201 3.42 -5.02 -5.29
CA TYR A 201 3.89 -4.81 -3.92
C TYR A 201 3.28 -5.87 -3.01
N CYS A 202 4.13 -6.63 -2.34
CA CYS A 202 3.70 -7.69 -1.44
C CYS A 202 4.04 -7.32 0.01
N PHE A 203 3.07 -7.50 0.91
CA PHE A 203 3.24 -7.28 2.34
C PHE A 203 2.85 -8.52 3.13
N ALA A 204 3.66 -8.89 4.13
CA ALA A 204 3.38 -9.95 5.09
C ALA A 204 3.36 -9.39 6.51
N ASP A 205 2.59 -10.04 7.38
CA ASP A 205 2.58 -9.77 8.82
C ASP A 205 4.00 -9.89 9.40
N VAL A 206 4.41 -8.88 10.15
CA VAL A 206 5.66 -8.87 10.92
C VAL A 206 5.31 -8.49 12.34
N GLN A 207 5.64 -9.39 13.27
CA GLN A 207 5.38 -9.15 14.69
C GLN A 207 6.00 -7.83 15.14
N GLY A 208 5.18 -6.96 15.74
CA GLY A 208 5.62 -5.66 16.24
C GLY A 208 5.71 -4.56 15.18
N PHE A 209 5.47 -4.86 13.89
CA PHE A 209 5.63 -3.91 12.81
C PHE A 209 4.44 -3.85 11.84
N SER A 210 3.97 -4.95 11.27
CA SER A 210 2.86 -4.94 10.31
C SER A 210 1.78 -5.94 10.69
N LYS A 211 0.53 -5.52 10.56
CA LYS A 211 -0.64 -6.39 10.77
C LYS A 211 -1.72 -6.13 9.73
N PHE A 212 -2.19 -7.22 9.12
CA PHE A 212 -3.26 -7.22 8.13
C PHE A 212 -4.43 -8.08 8.62
N GLY A 213 -5.65 -7.60 8.43
CA GLY A 213 -6.82 -8.37 8.85
C GLY A 213 -8.14 -7.73 8.46
N SER A 214 -9.21 -8.17 9.12
CA SER A 214 -10.55 -7.63 8.95
C SER A 214 -11.25 -7.40 10.29
N TYR A 215 -12.31 -6.61 10.25
CA TYR A 215 -13.20 -6.39 11.38
C TYR A 215 -14.64 -6.14 10.89
N ILE A 216 -15.58 -6.24 11.84
CA ILE A 216 -16.99 -5.92 11.62
C ILE A 216 -17.29 -4.59 12.32
N GLY A 217 -17.91 -3.66 11.58
CA GLY A 217 -18.38 -2.40 12.12
C GLY A 217 -19.63 -2.60 12.99
N ASN A 218 -19.81 -1.73 13.97
CA ASN A 218 -20.91 -1.82 14.94
C ASN A 218 -21.80 -0.56 15.00
N GLY A 219 -21.60 0.39 14.09
CA GLY A 219 -22.38 1.63 14.02
C GLY A 219 -22.25 2.56 15.22
N ASN A 220 -21.32 2.31 16.15
CA ASN A 220 -21.24 3.01 17.44
C ASN A 220 -19.93 3.82 17.57
N ALA A 221 -19.99 5.01 18.17
CA ALA A 221 -18.81 5.85 18.45
C ALA A 221 -17.84 5.21 19.48
N ASN A 222 -18.29 4.19 20.20
CA ASN A 222 -17.45 3.24 20.90
C ASN A 222 -17.26 1.98 20.03
N GLY A 223 -16.61 2.18 18.88
CA GLY A 223 -16.46 1.18 17.83
C GLY A 223 -15.54 0.02 18.18
N SER A 224 -15.36 -0.86 17.20
CA SER A 224 -14.49 -2.03 17.31
C SER A 224 -13.05 -1.63 17.68
N PHE A 225 -12.45 -2.38 18.60
CA PHE A 225 -11.02 -2.32 18.88
C PHE A 225 -10.31 -3.39 18.07
N ILE A 226 -9.27 -3.00 17.33
CA ILE A 226 -8.47 -3.87 16.49
C ILE A 226 -7.10 -4.02 17.14
N TYR A 227 -6.80 -5.25 17.60
CA TYR A 227 -5.52 -5.57 18.21
C TYR A 227 -4.45 -5.87 17.15
N THR A 228 -3.32 -5.18 17.20
CA THR A 228 -2.17 -5.36 16.29
C THR A 228 -0.91 -5.82 17.00
N ALA A 229 -0.90 -5.85 18.34
CA ALA A 229 0.26 -6.14 19.19
C ALA A 229 1.39 -5.08 19.15
N PHE A 230 1.16 -3.94 18.52
CA PHE A 230 2.04 -2.77 18.54
C PHE A 230 1.22 -1.49 18.43
N LYS A 231 1.84 -0.31 18.62
CA LYS A 231 1.20 0.97 18.32
C LYS A 231 1.32 1.26 16.83
N PRO A 232 0.23 1.27 16.04
CA PRO A 232 0.33 1.63 14.64
C PRO A 232 0.78 3.09 14.49
N ALA A 233 1.64 3.33 13.51
CA ALA A 233 2.01 4.64 13.02
C ALA A 233 1.19 5.05 11.79
N PHE A 234 0.71 4.07 11.03
CA PHE A 234 -0.07 4.26 9.81
C PHE A 234 -1.10 3.14 9.65
N VAL A 235 -2.35 3.49 9.34
CA VAL A 235 -3.47 2.56 9.14
C VAL A 235 -4.23 2.93 7.87
N ILE A 236 -4.50 1.92 7.05
CA ILE A 236 -5.43 1.99 5.93
C ILE A 236 -6.64 1.10 6.24
N VAL A 237 -7.85 1.60 6.00
CA VAL A 237 -9.11 0.87 6.17
C VAL A 237 -9.93 0.93 4.89
N LYS A 238 -10.56 -0.18 4.54
CA LYS A 238 -11.51 -0.23 3.41
C LYS A 238 -12.71 -1.11 3.71
N ARG A 239 -13.89 -0.60 3.38
CA ARG A 239 -15.14 -1.37 3.37
C ARG A 239 -15.17 -2.39 2.23
N THR A 240 -15.60 -3.61 2.54
CA THR A 240 -15.55 -4.74 1.61
C THR A 240 -16.90 -5.24 1.10
N ASP A 241 -18.01 -4.91 1.77
CA ASP A 241 -19.36 -5.35 1.42
C ASP A 241 -20.27 -4.29 0.81
N ASN A 242 -19.78 -3.05 0.68
CA ASN A 242 -20.49 -1.96 0.02
C ASN A 242 -19.47 -0.91 -0.44
N THR A 243 -19.94 0.05 -1.23
CA THR A 243 -19.17 1.20 -1.67
C THR A 243 -18.66 2.00 -0.46
N GLY A 244 -17.40 2.41 -0.52
CA GLY A 244 -16.75 3.26 0.46
C GLY A 244 -15.29 3.49 0.10
N HIS A 245 -14.80 4.69 0.36
CA HIS A 245 -13.41 5.08 0.10
C HIS A 245 -12.39 4.33 0.98
N TRP A 246 -11.13 4.34 0.55
CA TRP A 246 -9.99 3.86 1.30
C TRP A 246 -9.47 4.95 2.25
N ILE A 247 -9.64 4.74 3.55
CA ILE A 247 -9.25 5.72 4.57
C ILE A 247 -7.80 5.50 4.95
N MET A 248 -6.95 6.51 4.74
CA MET A 248 -5.56 6.55 5.19
C MET A 248 -5.42 7.47 6.40
N LYS A 249 -4.79 6.98 7.47
CA LYS A 249 -4.55 7.75 8.70
C LYS A 249 -3.18 7.43 9.29
N ASP A 250 -2.42 8.45 9.66
CA ASP A 250 -1.17 8.30 10.42
C ASP A 250 -1.28 8.92 11.81
N TRP A 251 -0.41 8.50 12.73
CA TRP A 251 -0.43 8.96 14.12
C TRP A 251 0.12 10.39 14.29
N GLN A 252 0.99 10.86 13.38
CA GLN A 252 1.75 12.10 13.58
C GLN A 252 0.91 13.34 13.31
N THR A 253 -0.12 13.22 12.47
CA THR A 253 -0.91 14.36 11.98
C THR A 253 -1.61 15.20 13.05
N PRO A 254 -2.33 14.64 14.04
CA PRO A 254 -2.97 15.46 15.09
C PRO A 254 -2.04 15.81 16.25
N GLY A 255 -0.99 15.02 16.52
CA GLY A 255 -0.14 15.17 17.72
C GLY A 255 -0.83 14.80 19.04
N TYR A 256 -2.08 14.33 19.01
CA TYR A 256 -2.86 13.79 20.12
C TYR A 256 -3.60 12.50 19.70
N ASN A 257 -4.19 11.78 20.66
CA ASN A 257 -4.60 10.38 20.44
C ASN A 257 -5.77 10.18 19.47
N GLN A 258 -6.81 11.02 19.55
CA GLN A 258 -7.95 10.94 18.65
C GLN A 258 -7.58 11.57 17.31
N ASN A 259 -7.50 10.77 16.24
CA ASN A 259 -7.22 11.25 14.90
C ASN A 259 -8.48 11.29 14.01
N ASP A 260 -8.98 12.50 13.80
CA ASP A 260 -10.10 12.79 12.89
C ASP A 260 -9.64 13.12 11.46
N TYR A 261 -8.36 13.45 11.25
CA TYR A 261 -7.78 13.73 9.93
C TYR A 261 -7.64 12.44 9.11
N TYR A 262 -7.83 12.53 7.80
CA TYR A 262 -7.70 11.41 6.88
C TYR A 262 -7.40 11.87 5.45
N LEU A 263 -6.84 10.95 4.68
CA LEU A 263 -6.70 11.02 3.23
C LEU A 263 -7.44 9.85 2.58
N TRP A 264 -7.83 10.03 1.31
CA TRP A 264 -8.39 8.96 0.48
C TRP A 264 -7.30 8.39 -0.43
N SER A 265 -7.01 7.09 -0.39
CA SER A 265 -6.00 6.54 -1.30
C SER A 265 -6.47 6.50 -2.76
N ASP A 266 -7.79 6.51 -2.94
CA ASP A 266 -8.52 6.43 -4.21
C ASP A 266 -8.95 7.79 -4.78
N ALA A 267 -8.56 8.90 -4.17
CA ALA A 267 -8.92 10.23 -4.65
C ALA A 267 -7.77 11.24 -4.53
N SER A 268 -7.88 12.33 -5.30
CA SER A 268 -6.88 13.40 -5.32
C SER A 268 -7.10 14.47 -4.25
N ASP A 269 -8.21 14.40 -3.52
CA ASP A 269 -8.64 15.36 -2.50
C ASP A 269 -7.54 15.71 -1.49
N ALA A 270 -7.59 16.95 -1.01
CA ALA A 270 -6.75 17.39 0.10
C ALA A 270 -7.13 16.64 1.39
N GLU A 271 -6.22 16.61 2.35
CA GLU A 271 -6.52 16.09 3.67
C GLU A 271 -7.65 16.90 4.31
N THR A 272 -8.54 16.20 4.98
CA THR A 272 -9.62 16.81 5.73
C THR A 272 -9.86 16.04 7.02
N SER A 273 -10.74 16.54 7.88
CA SER A 273 -11.05 15.91 9.16
C SER A 273 -12.55 15.65 9.31
N ALA A 274 -12.90 14.49 9.85
CA ALA A 274 -14.28 14.19 10.23
C ALA A 274 -14.31 13.31 11.48
N SER A 275 -14.98 13.76 12.53
CA SER A 275 -15.14 13.00 13.77
C SER A 275 -15.89 11.68 13.56
N SER A 276 -16.75 11.61 12.55
CA SER A 276 -17.43 10.37 12.14
C SER A 276 -16.49 9.32 11.55
N LEU A 277 -15.24 9.67 11.24
CA LEU A 277 -14.16 8.79 10.80
C LEU A 277 -13.03 8.70 11.84
N GLY A 278 -13.25 9.17 13.07
CA GLY A 278 -12.21 9.19 14.10
C GLY A 278 -11.67 7.81 14.46
N ILE A 279 -10.38 7.73 14.75
CA ILE A 279 -9.72 6.56 15.35
C ILE A 279 -8.83 6.97 16.53
N ASP A 280 -8.65 6.08 17.50
CA ASP A 280 -7.63 6.21 18.54
C ASP A 280 -6.46 5.26 18.25
N PHE A 281 -5.23 5.77 18.27
CA PHE A 281 -4.00 4.95 18.14
C PHE A 281 -3.51 4.48 19.51
N LEU A 282 -3.75 3.21 19.82
CA LEU A 282 -3.44 2.62 21.13
C LEU A 282 -2.09 1.89 21.10
N SER A 283 -1.52 1.61 22.28
CA SER A 283 -0.20 0.97 22.39
C SER A 283 -0.11 -0.43 21.77
N ASN A 284 -1.26 -1.06 21.53
CA ASN A 284 -1.40 -2.44 21.07
C ASN A 284 -2.40 -2.61 19.92
N GLY A 285 -2.81 -1.51 19.29
CA GLY A 285 -3.89 -1.54 18.31
C GLY A 285 -4.40 -0.17 17.92
N PHE A 286 -5.57 -0.15 17.31
CA PHE A 286 -6.33 1.07 17.09
C PHE A 286 -7.81 0.82 17.39
N LYS A 287 -8.53 1.87 17.75
CA LYS A 287 -9.96 1.79 18.03
C LYS A 287 -10.72 2.69 17.08
N ILE A 288 -11.79 2.16 16.51
CA ILE A 288 -12.72 2.96 15.72
C ILE A 288 -13.57 3.80 16.67
N LYS A 289 -13.63 5.11 16.42
CA LYS A 289 -14.33 6.10 17.26
C LYS A 289 -15.46 6.83 16.54
N GLY A 290 -15.51 6.68 15.23
CA GLY A 290 -16.56 7.22 14.37
C GLY A 290 -17.69 6.24 14.07
N THR A 291 -18.75 6.74 13.43
CA THR A 291 -19.93 5.97 12.99
C THR A 291 -20.13 5.99 11.47
N ALA A 292 -19.18 6.55 10.71
CA ALA A 292 -19.32 6.69 9.27
C ALA A 292 -19.38 5.32 8.57
N GLY A 293 -20.19 5.25 7.51
CA GLY A 293 -20.35 4.02 6.72
C GLY A 293 -19.05 3.49 6.12
N ASN A 294 -18.08 4.37 5.84
CA ASN A 294 -16.79 4.02 5.26
C ASN A 294 -15.84 3.28 6.23
N SER A 295 -16.08 3.31 7.54
CA SER A 295 -15.22 2.66 8.54
C SER A 295 -15.95 1.87 9.62
N ASN A 296 -17.24 2.10 9.86
CA ASN A 296 -17.93 1.53 11.00
C ASN A 296 -19.45 1.31 10.78
N ALA A 297 -19.90 1.06 9.55
CA ALA A 297 -21.28 0.68 9.31
C ALA A 297 -21.66 -0.54 10.17
N ASP A 298 -22.85 -0.53 10.78
CA ASP A 298 -23.33 -1.66 11.59
C ASP A 298 -23.46 -2.93 10.74
N GLY A 299 -22.83 -4.02 11.20
CA GLY A 299 -22.72 -5.27 10.46
C GLY A 299 -21.82 -5.21 9.21
N GLY A 300 -21.24 -4.04 8.89
CA GLY A 300 -20.38 -3.85 7.74
C GLY A 300 -19.04 -4.58 7.90
N THR A 301 -18.51 -5.13 6.82
CA THR A 301 -17.19 -5.79 6.79
C THR A 301 -16.12 -4.86 6.24
N PHE A 302 -14.94 -4.91 6.87
CA PHE A 302 -13.82 -4.04 6.56
C PHE A 302 -12.51 -4.83 6.61
N ILE A 303 -11.58 -4.48 5.73
CA ILE A 303 -10.17 -4.89 5.82
C ILE A 303 -9.32 -3.73 6.32
N TYR A 304 -8.18 -4.05 6.93
CA TYR A 304 -7.20 -3.05 7.35
C TYR A 304 -5.76 -3.48 7.06
N MET A 305 -4.93 -2.48 6.83
CA MET A 305 -3.47 -2.56 6.78
C MET A 305 -2.92 -1.65 7.88
N ALA A 306 -2.18 -2.20 8.85
CA ALA A 306 -1.58 -1.43 9.93
C ALA A 306 -0.06 -1.59 9.92
N PHE A 307 0.66 -0.47 9.98
CA PHE A 307 2.12 -0.42 10.04
C PHE A 307 2.54 0.37 11.29
N GLY A 308 3.52 -0.16 12.01
CA GLY A 308 4.10 0.42 13.21
C GLY A 308 5.28 1.32 12.88
N GLN A 309 5.93 1.83 13.92
CA GLN A 309 7.20 2.54 13.77
C GLN A 309 8.32 1.56 13.36
N PRO A 310 9.43 2.07 12.77
CA PRO A 310 10.56 1.21 12.46
C PRO A 310 11.04 0.42 13.68
N ILE A 311 11.30 -0.87 13.50
CA ILE A 311 11.90 -1.73 14.52
C ILE A 311 13.28 -2.19 14.05
N VAL A 312 14.25 -2.20 14.97
CA VAL A 312 15.56 -2.82 14.73
C VAL A 312 15.46 -4.29 15.16
N SER A 313 15.71 -5.23 14.26
CA SER A 313 15.78 -6.65 14.61
C SER A 313 17.02 -6.95 15.47
N THR A 314 17.03 -8.10 16.14
CA THR A 314 18.16 -8.56 16.95
C THR A 314 19.45 -8.79 16.16
N ASN A 315 19.37 -8.88 14.82
CA ASN A 315 20.52 -9.05 13.92
C ASN A 315 21.01 -7.73 13.32
N GLY A 316 20.42 -6.58 13.69
CA GLY A 316 20.75 -5.27 13.14
C GLY A 316 20.02 -4.92 11.84
N ASP A 317 19.27 -5.85 11.24
CA ASP A 317 18.38 -5.56 10.10
C ASP A 317 17.18 -4.72 10.58
N ILE A 318 16.88 -3.63 9.90
CA ILE A 318 15.84 -2.68 10.35
C ILE A 318 14.57 -2.86 9.50
N ALA A 319 13.46 -3.27 10.11
CA ALA A 319 12.15 -3.12 9.48
C ALA A 319 11.77 -1.64 9.52
N THR A 320 11.65 -1.03 8.35
CA THR A 320 11.57 0.42 8.20
C THR A 320 10.36 0.79 7.35
N ALA A 321 9.33 1.30 8.03
CA ALA A 321 8.32 2.17 7.43
C ALA A 321 8.25 3.47 8.25
N ARG A 322 8.39 4.62 7.60
CA ARG A 322 8.24 5.95 8.21
C ARG A 322 7.30 6.81 7.41
#